data_AF-A0A674EYZ8-F1
#
_entry.id   AF-A0A674EYZ8-F1
#
_cell.length_a   1.000
_cell.length_b   1.000
_cell.length_c   1.000
_cell.angle_alpha   90.00
_cell.angle_beta   90.00
_cell.angle_gamma   90.00
#
_symmetry.space_group_name_H-M   'P 1'
#
loop_
_entity.id
_entity.type
_entity.pdbx_description
1 polymer ?
#
loop_
_entity_poly.entity_id
_entity_poly.type
_entity_poly.pdbx_seq_one_letter_code
_entity_poly.pdbx_strand_id
1 'polypeptide(L)'
;MNSENFSISEKIVSASNIRQGSQAHRSHEQLIRKLLDQGKCPEEGWNEMASSLVARRHYRLIHGIGRSGDIAAIQPKAAGSSLLSKLTNSVVLDMLKLSGVQSVASCFVVPMATGMSLTLCFLTLRHKRPKWRYIIWPRIDQKSCFKAMITAGFEPVVVENILEGDELRTDLEVVDRKMQELGAENILCVHSTTSCFAPRVPDRLEKLATMCAKYDIPHVVNNAYGVQSSKCMHLIQQGARVGRIDAFVQSLDKNFMVPVGGAIIAGFNESFIQEITSASPFLDVLITLLTLGASGYRKLLSERKPGFELGTVVTPLAPRCIALDRCASREYSKHAIYCTIPRHSKAIDVENQTCKGDENCSCLLYWKF
;
A
#
# COMPACT_ATOMS: atom_id res chain seq x y z
N MET A 1 23.72 26.73 -11.06
CA MET A 1 24.36 26.84 -12.38
C MET A 1 25.75 27.41 -12.15
N ASN A 2 26.80 26.80 -12.72
CA ASN A 2 28.17 27.32 -12.67
C ASN A 2 28.30 28.61 -13.51
N SER A 3 29.34 29.41 -13.25
CA SER A 3 29.60 30.71 -13.87
C SER A 3 29.74 30.64 -15.41
N GLU A 4 30.25 29.53 -15.94
CA GLU A 4 30.39 29.32 -17.39
C GLU A 4 29.05 29.22 -18.12
N ASN A 5 28.04 28.59 -17.52
CA ASN A 5 26.70 28.52 -18.11
C ASN A 5 26.00 29.89 -18.17
N PHE A 6 26.46 30.87 -17.38
CA PHE A 6 25.92 32.22 -17.33
C PHE A 6 26.34 33.06 -18.54
N SER A 7 27.61 33.02 -18.94
CA SER A 7 28.12 33.72 -20.13
C SER A 7 27.56 33.15 -21.45
N ILE A 8 27.23 31.86 -21.48
CA ILE A 8 26.65 31.22 -22.68
C ILE A 8 25.17 31.64 -22.85
N SER A 9 24.47 31.90 -21.76
CA SER A 9 23.04 32.26 -21.76
C SER A 9 22.77 33.71 -22.19
N GLU A 10 23.74 34.63 -21.99
CA GLU A 10 23.65 36.05 -22.42
C GLU A 10 23.60 36.25 -23.94
N LYS A 11 23.91 35.21 -24.72
CA LYS A 11 23.81 35.24 -26.19
C LYS A 11 22.40 34.99 -26.72
N ILE A 12 21.46 34.60 -25.87
CA ILE A 12 20.12 34.10 -26.27
C ILE A 12 18.99 34.90 -25.60
N VAL A 13 19.21 35.52 -24.44
CA VAL A 13 18.19 36.28 -23.69
C VAL A 13 18.81 37.57 -23.14
N SER A 14 18.04 38.67 -23.10
CA SER A 14 18.53 39.99 -22.65
C SER A 14 19.15 39.94 -21.23
N ALA A 15 20.25 40.66 -21.02
CA ALA A 15 21.00 40.71 -19.76
C ALA A 15 20.13 41.10 -18.54
N SER A 16 19.03 41.83 -18.76
CA SER A 16 18.04 42.19 -17.73
C SER A 16 17.28 40.97 -17.18
N ASN A 17 16.86 40.05 -18.05
CA ASN A 17 16.10 38.84 -17.67
C ASN A 17 16.99 37.83 -16.95
N ILE A 18 18.27 37.75 -17.33
CA ILE A 18 19.26 36.88 -16.67
C ILE A 18 19.63 37.41 -15.28
N ARG A 19 19.75 38.74 -15.12
CA ARG A 19 19.98 39.38 -13.81
C ARG A 19 18.81 39.19 -12.83
N GLN A 20 17.57 39.31 -13.31
CA GLN A 20 16.37 39.03 -12.49
C GLN A 20 16.31 37.57 -12.01
N GLY A 21 16.67 36.61 -12.86
CA GLY A 21 16.75 35.19 -12.47
C GLY A 21 17.81 34.91 -11.39
N SER A 22 18.97 35.58 -11.46
CA SER A 22 20.04 35.46 -10.45
C SER A 22 19.69 36.09 -9.10
N GLN A 23 18.97 37.23 -9.11
CA GLN A 23 18.48 37.87 -7.88
C GLN A 23 17.40 37.02 -7.21
N ALA A 24 16.45 36.46 -7.96
CA ALA A 24 15.40 35.59 -7.42
C ALA A 24 15.93 34.31 -6.73
N HIS A 25 17.08 33.80 -7.20
CA HIS A 25 17.75 32.63 -6.60
C HIS A 25 18.46 32.98 -5.29
N ARG A 26 19.13 34.13 -5.23
CA ARG A 26 19.81 34.62 -4.02
C ARG A 26 18.84 34.95 -2.90
N SER A 27 17.70 35.57 -3.23
CA SER A 27 16.65 35.85 -2.24
C SER A 27 16.08 34.57 -1.62
N HIS A 28 15.87 33.52 -2.43
CA HIS A 28 15.46 32.20 -1.91
C HIS A 28 16.52 31.53 -1.05
N GLU A 29 17.80 31.59 -1.43
CA GLU A 29 18.89 31.05 -0.62
C GLU A 29 19.03 31.75 0.73
N GLN A 30 18.81 33.06 0.79
CA GLN A 30 18.79 33.83 2.04
C GLN A 30 17.64 33.39 2.96
N LEU A 31 16.45 33.17 2.39
CA LEU A 31 15.29 32.67 3.10
C LEU A 31 15.53 31.25 3.66
N ILE A 32 16.09 30.34 2.85
CA ILE A 32 16.46 28.97 3.27
C ILE A 32 17.56 29.01 4.34
N ARG A 33 18.58 29.86 4.19
CA ARG A 33 19.63 30.03 5.22
C ARG A 33 19.04 30.54 6.52
N LYS A 34 18.13 31.52 6.49
CA LYS A 34 17.45 32.03 7.68
C LYS A 34 16.61 30.94 8.37
N LEU A 35 15.94 30.08 7.61
CA LEU A 35 15.23 28.91 8.15
C LEU A 35 16.18 27.89 8.80
N LEU A 36 17.30 27.58 8.15
CA LEU A 36 18.30 26.63 8.66
C LEU A 36 19.02 27.14 9.90
N ASP A 37 19.26 28.45 9.97
CA ASP A 37 19.95 29.11 11.08
C ASP A 37 19.03 29.29 12.31
N GLN A 38 17.76 29.63 12.08
CA GLN A 38 16.81 29.92 13.15
C GLN A 38 15.99 28.70 13.59
N GLY A 39 15.82 27.69 12.73
CA GLY A 39 14.99 26.51 13.00
C GLY A 39 13.51 26.84 13.27
N LYS A 40 13.07 28.07 12.95
CA LYS A 40 11.73 28.59 13.24
C LYS A 40 10.97 28.86 11.93
N CYS A 41 9.66 28.72 11.99
CA CYS A 41 8.78 29.13 10.90
C CYS A 41 8.94 30.65 10.68
N PRO A 42 9.14 31.13 9.44
CA PRO A 42 9.26 32.56 9.17
C PRO A 42 7.96 33.31 9.50
N GLU A 43 8.08 34.55 9.99
CA GLU A 43 6.93 35.40 10.37
C GLU A 43 6.08 35.82 9.16
N GLU A 44 6.70 36.03 8.00
CA GLU A 44 6.00 36.27 6.74
C GLU A 44 6.06 35.04 5.82
N GLY A 45 4.93 34.73 5.21
CA GLY A 45 4.82 33.66 4.23
C GLY A 45 5.64 33.98 2.98
N TRP A 46 6.52 33.06 2.59
CA TRP A 46 7.20 33.19 1.31
C TRP A 46 6.16 33.01 0.20
N ASN A 47 6.27 33.75 -0.91
CA ASN A 47 5.35 33.67 -2.06
C ASN A 47 4.99 32.21 -2.42
N GLU A 48 3.80 31.99 -3.00
CA GLU A 48 3.11 30.69 -3.17
C GLU A 48 3.95 29.47 -3.60
N MET A 49 5.15 29.67 -4.14
CA MET A 49 6.15 28.60 -4.29
C MET A 49 7.53 29.05 -3.80
N ALA A 50 7.74 28.92 -2.49
CA ALA A 50 9.02 29.06 -1.79
C ALA A 50 10.18 28.18 -2.32
N SER A 51 9.90 27.16 -3.14
CA SER A 51 10.93 26.26 -3.66
C SER A 51 10.60 25.80 -5.06
N SER A 52 11.45 26.19 -6.01
CA SER A 52 11.39 25.73 -7.40
C SER A 52 11.57 24.21 -7.51
N LEU A 53 12.30 23.58 -6.57
CA LEU A 53 12.44 22.13 -6.50
C LEU A 53 11.13 21.46 -6.10
N VAL A 54 10.41 22.00 -5.11
CA VAL A 54 9.09 21.49 -4.70
C VAL A 54 8.05 21.64 -5.82
N ALA A 55 8.07 22.77 -6.52
CA ALA A 55 7.20 22.98 -7.67
C ALA A 55 7.49 21.97 -8.80
N ARG A 56 8.77 21.73 -9.11
CA ARG A 56 9.17 20.83 -10.20
C ARG A 56 8.89 19.36 -9.88
N ARG A 57 9.20 18.89 -8.67
CA ARG A 57 8.96 17.49 -8.28
C ARG A 57 7.48 17.13 -8.28
N HIS A 58 6.60 18.10 -8.05
CA HIS A 58 5.15 17.94 -8.06
C HIS A 58 4.48 18.39 -9.35
N TYR A 59 5.25 18.62 -10.42
CA TYR A 59 4.73 19.07 -11.72
C TYR A 59 3.81 20.31 -11.61
N ARG A 60 4.07 21.17 -10.62
CA ARG A 60 3.30 22.39 -10.28
C ARG A 60 1.83 22.12 -9.89
N LEU A 61 1.50 20.90 -9.48
CA LEU A 61 0.18 20.51 -8.97
C LEU A 61 0.17 20.64 -7.44
N ILE A 62 -0.26 21.79 -6.92
CA ILE A 62 -0.07 22.14 -5.48
C ILE A 62 -1.37 22.15 -4.66
N HIS A 63 -2.50 22.46 -5.30
CA HIS A 63 -3.78 22.61 -4.60
C HIS A 63 -4.37 21.30 -4.02
N GLY A 64 -3.72 20.15 -4.27
CA GLY A 64 -4.30 18.84 -3.98
C GLY A 64 -5.54 18.59 -4.83
N ILE A 65 -6.50 17.85 -4.27
CA ILE A 65 -7.74 17.47 -4.93
C ILE A 65 -8.92 17.70 -3.99
N GLY A 66 -10.12 17.69 -4.54
CA GLY A 66 -11.33 17.74 -3.74
C GLY A 66 -11.55 19.08 -3.08
N ARG A 67 -12.54 19.11 -2.20
CA ARG A 67 -12.94 20.24 -1.37
C ARG A 67 -12.94 19.81 0.09
N SER A 68 -12.96 20.79 1.00
CA SER A 68 -12.89 20.55 2.46
C SER A 68 -13.98 19.62 3.00
N GLY A 69 -15.15 19.54 2.35
CA GLY A 69 -16.26 18.66 2.74
C GLY A 69 -16.56 17.51 1.78
N ASP A 70 -15.91 17.44 0.62
CA ASP A 70 -16.13 16.38 -0.37
C ASP A 70 -14.88 16.25 -1.24
N ILE A 71 -14.19 15.12 -1.15
CA ILE A 71 -12.95 14.90 -1.90
C ILE A 71 -13.19 14.60 -3.38
N ALA A 72 -14.32 14.03 -3.74
CA ALA A 72 -14.66 13.68 -5.11
C ALA A 72 -15.14 14.92 -5.90
N ALA A 73 -15.53 15.98 -5.18
CA ALA A 73 -15.93 17.24 -5.78
C ALA A 73 -14.81 17.90 -6.59
N ILE A 74 -15.21 18.52 -7.70
CA ILE A 74 -14.30 19.32 -8.52
C ILE A 74 -13.83 20.53 -7.71
N GLN A 75 -12.51 20.70 -7.62
CA GLN A 75 -11.89 21.87 -7.01
C GLN A 75 -11.85 23.02 -8.03
N PRO A 76 -12.67 24.08 -7.91
CA PRO A 76 -12.69 25.18 -8.88
C PRO A 76 -11.34 25.89 -9.00
N LYS A 77 -10.54 25.90 -7.92
CA LYS A 77 -9.18 26.48 -7.91
C LYS A 77 -8.12 25.56 -8.52
N ALA A 78 -8.47 24.32 -8.87
CA ALA A 78 -7.55 23.28 -9.32
C ALA A 78 -8.23 22.30 -10.28
N ALA A 79 -8.78 22.84 -11.38
CA ALA A 79 -9.44 22.04 -12.41
C ALA A 79 -8.52 20.95 -12.99
N GLY A 80 -7.23 21.27 -13.20
CA GLY A 80 -6.23 20.30 -13.69
C GLY A 80 -6.01 19.13 -12.73
N SER A 81 -5.82 19.39 -11.43
CA SER A 81 -5.68 18.33 -10.42
C SER A 81 -6.95 17.48 -10.29
N SER A 82 -8.13 18.12 -10.39
CA SER A 82 -9.42 17.43 -10.36
C SER A 82 -9.58 16.47 -11.55
N LEU A 83 -9.18 16.90 -12.74
CA LEU A 83 -9.17 16.07 -13.95
C LEU A 83 -8.21 14.89 -13.81
N LEU A 84 -6.97 15.15 -13.35
CA LEU A 84 -5.97 14.10 -13.14
C LEU A 84 -6.44 13.04 -12.15
N SER A 85 -7.08 13.45 -11.04
CA SER A 85 -7.65 12.51 -10.08
C SER A 85 -8.72 11.61 -10.71
N LYS A 86 -9.62 12.18 -11.50
CA LYS A 86 -10.68 11.40 -12.19
C LYS A 86 -10.10 10.43 -13.20
N LEU A 87 -9.14 10.88 -14.01
CA LEU A 87 -8.43 10.02 -14.97
C LEU A 87 -7.70 8.89 -14.26
N THR A 88 -7.02 9.20 -13.16
CA THR A 88 -6.30 8.19 -12.35
C THR A 88 -7.25 7.10 -11.86
N ASN A 89 -8.39 7.48 -11.26
CA ASN A 89 -9.39 6.53 -10.80
C ASN A 89 -9.92 5.67 -11.96
N SER A 90 -10.17 6.27 -13.13
CA SER A 90 -10.62 5.54 -14.32
C SER A 90 -9.58 4.53 -14.83
N VAL A 91 -8.32 4.91 -14.89
CA VAL A 91 -7.23 4.03 -15.36
C VAL A 91 -7.00 2.91 -14.35
N VAL A 92 -7.02 3.20 -13.05
CA VAL A 92 -6.91 2.19 -12.00
C VAL A 92 -8.08 1.21 -12.05
N LEU A 93 -9.31 1.68 -12.28
CA LEU A 93 -10.48 0.82 -12.45
C LEU A 93 -10.27 -0.17 -13.61
N ASP A 94 -9.75 0.30 -14.74
CA ASP A 94 -9.42 -0.55 -15.88
C ASP A 94 -8.33 -1.58 -15.53
N MET A 95 -7.30 -1.17 -14.77
CA MET A 95 -6.27 -2.11 -14.30
C MET A 95 -6.83 -3.18 -13.37
N LEU A 96 -7.79 -2.87 -12.50
CA LEU A 96 -8.46 -3.87 -11.66
C LEU A 96 -9.26 -4.88 -12.49
N LYS A 97 -9.95 -4.41 -13.54
CA LYS A 97 -10.67 -5.28 -14.49
C LYS A 97 -9.71 -6.19 -15.24
N LEU A 98 -8.63 -5.61 -15.78
CA LEU A 98 -7.56 -6.34 -16.48
C LEU A 98 -6.92 -7.40 -15.58
N SER A 99 -6.76 -7.10 -14.29
CA SER A 99 -6.11 -8.00 -13.32
C SER A 99 -7.01 -9.16 -12.87
N GLY A 100 -8.32 -9.13 -13.15
CA GLY A 100 -9.22 -10.26 -12.99
C GLY A 100 -10.58 -9.98 -12.33
N VAL A 101 -10.84 -8.76 -11.84
CA VAL A 101 -12.14 -8.39 -11.27
C VAL A 101 -12.93 -7.56 -12.28
N GLN A 102 -13.46 -8.21 -13.31
CA GLN A 102 -14.14 -7.54 -14.43
C GLN A 102 -15.41 -6.79 -14.03
N SER A 103 -16.12 -7.28 -13.02
CA SER A 103 -17.37 -6.72 -12.52
C SER A 103 -17.21 -5.59 -11.49
N VAL A 104 -15.97 -5.14 -11.21
CA VAL A 104 -15.76 -3.99 -10.31
C VAL A 104 -16.52 -2.78 -10.85
N ALA A 105 -17.35 -2.19 -9.99
CA ALA A 105 -18.24 -1.09 -10.37
C ALA A 105 -17.53 0.26 -10.22
N SER A 106 -16.85 0.46 -9.09
CA SER A 106 -16.21 1.73 -8.76
C SER A 106 -14.95 1.52 -7.93
N CYS A 107 -14.01 2.45 -8.06
CA CYS A 107 -12.83 2.54 -7.21
C CYS A 107 -12.31 3.97 -7.13
N PHE A 108 -11.54 4.25 -6.09
CA PHE A 108 -10.76 5.47 -5.99
C PHE A 108 -9.42 5.22 -5.30
N VAL A 109 -8.44 6.05 -5.65
CA VAL A 109 -7.11 6.01 -5.02
C VAL A 109 -7.10 6.92 -3.80
N VAL A 110 -6.49 6.48 -2.69
CA VAL A 110 -6.45 7.16 -1.38
C VAL A 110 -5.01 7.33 -0.84
N PRO A 111 -4.59 8.49 -0.24
CA PRO A 111 -3.22 8.86 0.09
C PRO A 111 -2.92 8.40 1.49
N MET A 112 -3.25 7.14 1.69
CA MET A 112 -3.10 6.44 2.93
C MET A 112 -2.67 5.02 2.59
N ALA A 113 -1.82 4.45 3.43
CA ALA A 113 -1.47 3.05 3.31
C ALA A 113 -2.72 2.16 3.55
N THR A 114 -2.69 0.92 3.05
CA THR A 114 -3.80 -0.04 3.10
C THR A 114 -4.48 -0.13 4.47
N GLY A 115 -3.73 -0.11 5.58
CA GLY A 115 -4.31 -0.16 6.93
C GLY A 115 -5.24 1.01 7.24
N MET A 116 -4.83 2.24 6.91
CA MET A 116 -5.68 3.43 7.11
C MET A 116 -6.84 3.48 6.12
N SER A 117 -6.67 2.94 4.91
CA SER A 117 -7.76 2.76 3.95
C SER A 117 -8.81 1.75 4.43
N LEU A 118 -8.39 0.66 5.09
CA LEU A 118 -9.30 -0.26 5.77
C LEU A 118 -10.04 0.43 6.92
N THR A 119 -9.34 1.23 7.73
CA THR A 119 -9.97 2.09 8.77
C THR A 119 -11.07 2.96 8.18
N LEU A 120 -10.85 3.59 7.02
CA LEU A 120 -11.86 4.40 6.34
C LEU A 120 -13.11 3.59 5.93
N CYS A 121 -12.92 2.38 5.41
CA CYS A 121 -14.03 1.46 5.14
C CYS A 121 -14.83 1.16 6.42
N PHE A 122 -14.15 0.86 7.53
CA PHE A 122 -14.80 0.56 8.81
C PHE A 122 -15.56 1.77 9.39
N LEU A 123 -14.97 2.96 9.31
CA LEU A 123 -15.62 4.21 9.73
C LEU A 123 -16.86 4.52 8.88
N THR A 124 -16.85 4.19 7.59
CA THR A 124 -18.04 4.38 6.74
C THR A 124 -19.15 3.40 7.13
N LEU A 125 -18.81 2.12 7.33
CA LEU A 125 -19.77 1.10 7.77
C LEU A 125 -20.40 1.41 9.13
N ARG A 126 -19.66 2.11 10.00
CA ARG A 126 -20.12 2.59 11.31
C ARG A 126 -21.40 3.42 11.25
N HIS A 127 -21.54 4.24 10.20
CA HIS A 127 -22.72 5.08 10.02
C HIS A 127 -23.92 4.27 9.53
N LYS A 128 -23.68 3.17 8.82
CA LYS A 128 -24.74 2.29 8.28
C LYS A 128 -25.27 1.29 9.29
N ARG A 129 -24.40 0.80 10.18
CA ARG A 129 -24.77 -0.12 11.26
C ARG A 129 -24.41 0.60 12.54
N PRO A 130 -25.36 1.08 13.37
CA PRO A 130 -25.07 1.84 14.60
C PRO A 130 -24.94 0.98 15.87
N LYS A 131 -25.35 -0.30 15.84
CA LYS A 131 -25.22 -1.26 16.95
C LYS A 131 -23.94 -2.10 16.88
N TRP A 132 -22.80 -1.50 16.52
CA TRP A 132 -21.58 -2.22 16.16
C TRP A 132 -20.61 -2.31 17.32
N ARG A 133 -19.98 -3.48 17.47
CA ARG A 133 -18.86 -3.67 18.39
C ARG A 133 -17.73 -4.48 17.78
N TYR A 134 -18.07 -5.47 16.95
CA TYR A 134 -17.15 -6.52 16.54
C TYR A 134 -16.80 -6.50 15.06
N ILE A 135 -15.55 -6.83 14.73
CA ILE A 135 -15.13 -7.20 13.38
C ILE A 135 -14.62 -8.64 13.42
N ILE A 136 -15.28 -9.54 12.70
CA ILE A 136 -14.82 -10.93 12.59
C ILE A 136 -13.64 -10.98 11.63
N TRP A 137 -12.53 -11.56 12.06
CA TRP A 137 -11.27 -11.48 11.32
C TRP A 137 -10.51 -12.82 11.34
N PRO A 138 -10.49 -13.56 10.22
CA PRO A 138 -9.62 -14.72 10.04
C PRO A 138 -8.15 -14.32 10.19
N ARG A 139 -7.48 -14.91 11.18
CA ARG A 139 -6.18 -14.45 11.67
C ARG A 139 -5.13 -14.38 10.56
N ILE A 140 -4.42 -13.26 10.53
CA ILE A 140 -3.16 -13.08 9.80
C ILE A 140 -2.21 -12.22 10.62
N ASP A 141 -0.99 -12.65 10.83
CA ASP A 141 -0.04 -11.98 11.73
C ASP A 141 0.64 -10.77 11.06
N GLN A 142 -0.17 -9.76 10.75
CA GLN A 142 0.25 -8.51 10.14
C GLN A 142 -0.32 -7.32 10.93
N LYS A 143 0.57 -6.52 11.53
CA LYS A 143 0.19 -5.48 12.50
C LYS A 143 -0.72 -4.38 11.92
N SER A 144 -0.57 -4.03 10.64
CA SER A 144 -1.28 -2.89 10.04
C SER A 144 -2.77 -3.16 9.87
N CYS A 145 -3.15 -4.30 9.28
CA CYS A 145 -4.55 -4.66 9.09
C CYS A 145 -5.24 -4.96 10.43
N PHE A 146 -4.53 -5.54 11.41
CA PHE A 146 -5.06 -5.71 12.76
C PHE A 146 -5.29 -4.36 13.47
N LYS A 147 -4.29 -3.47 13.46
CA LYS A 147 -4.41 -2.13 14.03
C LYS A 147 -5.47 -1.28 13.33
N ALA A 148 -5.75 -1.50 12.04
CA ALA A 148 -6.79 -0.76 11.33
C ALA A 148 -8.17 -0.88 12.00
N MET A 149 -8.51 -2.07 12.49
CA MET A 149 -9.76 -2.34 13.21
C MET A 149 -9.80 -1.59 14.55
N ILE A 150 -8.70 -1.66 15.32
CA ILE A 150 -8.57 -1.00 16.62
C ILE A 150 -8.56 0.52 16.47
N THR A 151 -7.82 1.06 15.51
CA THR A 151 -7.79 2.49 15.18
C THR A 151 -9.17 3.00 14.78
N ALA A 152 -9.95 2.17 14.08
CA ALA A 152 -11.34 2.45 13.77
C ALA A 152 -12.27 2.27 14.97
N GLY A 153 -11.77 1.96 16.17
CA GLY A 153 -12.55 1.86 17.42
C GLY A 153 -13.40 0.59 17.54
N PHE A 154 -13.06 -0.49 16.83
CA PHE A 154 -13.77 -1.76 16.89
C PHE A 154 -12.97 -2.84 17.63
N GLU A 155 -13.68 -3.82 18.18
CA GLU A 155 -13.11 -4.99 18.85
C GLU A 155 -12.87 -6.13 17.83
N PRO A 156 -11.62 -6.50 17.52
CA PRO A 156 -11.36 -7.60 16.59
C PRO A 156 -11.71 -8.95 17.22
N VAL A 157 -12.60 -9.71 16.57
CA VAL A 157 -12.89 -11.10 16.91
C VAL A 157 -12.00 -11.97 16.05
N VAL A 158 -10.86 -12.35 16.63
CA VAL A 158 -9.85 -13.17 15.97
C VAL A 158 -10.38 -14.59 15.80
N VAL A 159 -10.41 -15.07 14.56
CA VAL A 159 -10.73 -16.45 14.22
C VAL A 159 -9.44 -17.15 13.82
N GLU A 160 -9.02 -18.13 14.61
CA GLU A 160 -7.85 -18.96 14.29
C GLU A 160 -8.08 -19.75 13.00
N ASN A 161 -6.99 -20.03 12.29
CA ASN A 161 -7.03 -20.79 11.04
C ASN A 161 -7.03 -22.30 11.33
N ILE A 162 -7.56 -23.09 10.40
CA ILE A 162 -7.45 -24.55 10.42
C ILE A 162 -6.24 -24.99 9.57
N LEU A 163 -5.52 -26.00 10.05
CA LEU A 163 -4.43 -26.64 9.31
C LEU A 163 -5.00 -27.71 8.38
N GLU A 164 -4.80 -27.55 7.07
CA GLU A 164 -5.18 -28.51 6.04
C GLU A 164 -3.94 -28.91 5.22
N GLY A 165 -3.37 -30.07 5.52
CA GLY A 165 -2.05 -30.43 5.01
C GLY A 165 -0.99 -29.50 5.60
N ASP A 166 -0.28 -28.76 4.73
CA ASP A 166 0.71 -27.75 5.13
C ASP A 166 0.16 -26.32 5.13
N GLU A 167 -1.10 -26.12 4.72
CA GLU A 167 -1.70 -24.80 4.55
C GLU A 167 -2.54 -24.39 5.77
N LEU A 168 -2.44 -23.11 6.17
CA LEU A 168 -3.37 -22.50 7.13
C LEU A 168 -4.51 -21.83 6.36
N ARG A 169 -5.74 -22.31 6.57
CA ARG A 169 -6.93 -21.89 5.83
C ARG A 169 -8.02 -21.34 6.75
N THR A 170 -9.00 -20.66 6.15
CA THR A 170 -10.16 -20.12 6.86
C THR A 170 -10.97 -21.24 7.51
N ASP A 171 -11.16 -21.15 8.83
CA ASP A 171 -12.10 -21.97 9.58
C ASP A 171 -13.52 -21.38 9.46
N LEU A 172 -14.29 -21.93 8.52
CA LEU A 172 -15.64 -21.45 8.23
C LEU A 172 -16.64 -21.78 9.35
N GLU A 173 -16.42 -22.86 10.07
CA GLU A 173 -17.31 -23.30 11.16
C GLU A 173 -17.20 -22.35 12.34
N VAL A 174 -15.98 -21.93 12.69
CA VAL A 174 -15.76 -20.93 13.74
C VAL A 174 -16.31 -19.57 13.33
N VAL A 175 -16.16 -19.17 12.07
CA VAL A 175 -16.76 -17.91 11.57
C VAL A 175 -18.29 -17.97 11.70
N ASP A 176 -18.93 -19.05 11.24
CA ASP A 176 -20.40 -19.20 11.29
C ASP A 176 -20.90 -19.17 12.73
N ARG A 177 -20.23 -19.92 13.61
CA ARG A 177 -20.52 -19.93 15.03
C ARG A 177 -20.40 -18.55 15.66
N LYS A 178 -19.33 -17.79 15.35
CA LYS A 178 -19.16 -16.42 15.86
C LYS A 178 -20.20 -15.43 15.31
N MET A 179 -20.65 -15.60 14.07
CA MET A 179 -21.75 -14.82 13.51
C MET A 179 -23.06 -15.03 14.30
N GLN A 180 -23.34 -16.28 14.68
CA GLN A 180 -24.54 -16.64 15.45
C GLN A 180 -24.41 -16.20 16.92
N GLU A 181 -23.28 -16.48 17.57
CA GLU A 181 -23.04 -16.17 18.99
C GLU A 181 -23.11 -14.66 19.27
N LEU A 182 -22.54 -13.83 18.38
CA LEU A 182 -22.47 -12.38 18.59
C LEU A 182 -23.72 -11.65 18.10
N GLY A 183 -24.50 -12.26 17.21
CA GLY A 183 -25.61 -11.60 16.51
C GLY A 183 -25.12 -10.70 15.37
N ALA A 184 -25.77 -10.80 14.20
CA ALA A 184 -25.38 -10.09 12.99
C ALA A 184 -25.40 -8.56 13.15
N GLU A 185 -26.30 -8.04 13.98
CA GLU A 185 -26.42 -6.61 14.29
C GLU A 185 -25.22 -6.04 15.05
N ASN A 186 -24.52 -6.86 15.84
CA ASN A 186 -23.35 -6.45 16.62
C ASN A 186 -22.04 -6.53 15.83
N ILE A 187 -22.09 -7.15 14.65
CA ILE A 187 -20.96 -7.32 13.76
C ILE A 187 -20.99 -6.19 12.73
N LEU A 188 -19.90 -5.42 12.69
CA LEU A 188 -19.70 -4.38 11.69
C LEU A 188 -19.50 -5.01 10.30
N CYS A 189 -18.55 -5.95 10.21
CA CYS A 189 -18.20 -6.65 9.00
C CYS A 189 -17.37 -7.91 9.27
N VAL A 190 -17.27 -8.78 8.26
CA VAL A 190 -16.17 -9.74 8.13
C VAL A 190 -15.01 -9.07 7.43
N HIS A 191 -13.83 -9.15 8.01
CA HIS A 191 -12.59 -8.63 7.45
C HIS A 191 -11.68 -9.78 7.02
N SER A 192 -11.78 -10.20 5.76
CA SER A 192 -10.99 -11.30 5.19
C SER A 192 -9.70 -10.81 4.54
N THR A 193 -8.76 -11.70 4.24
CA THR A 193 -7.48 -11.38 3.60
C THR A 193 -7.14 -12.37 2.49
N THR A 194 -6.83 -11.86 1.30
CA THR A 194 -6.35 -12.67 0.17
C THR A 194 -4.84 -12.82 0.20
N SER A 195 -4.11 -11.73 -0.01
CA SER A 195 -2.66 -11.74 -0.13
C SER A 195 -2.01 -11.83 1.25
N CYS A 196 -1.39 -12.96 1.56
CA CYS A 196 -0.76 -13.26 2.85
C CYS A 196 0.59 -13.99 2.69
N PHE A 197 1.31 -14.16 3.79
CA PHE A 197 2.54 -14.96 3.82
C PHE A 197 2.19 -16.44 4.01
N ALA A 198 2.85 -17.32 3.27
CA ALA A 198 2.78 -18.77 3.49
C ALA A 198 3.29 -19.10 4.92
N PRO A 199 2.77 -20.15 5.59
CA PRO A 199 1.88 -21.19 5.08
C PRO A 199 0.39 -20.80 5.02
N ARG A 200 0.02 -19.58 5.41
CA ARG A 200 -1.36 -19.10 5.23
C ARG A 200 -1.65 -18.88 3.75
N VAL A 201 -2.85 -19.24 3.33
CA VAL A 201 -3.36 -19.01 1.97
C VAL A 201 -4.50 -17.98 1.96
N PRO A 202 -4.90 -17.47 0.77
CA PRO A 202 -6.05 -16.59 0.66
C PRO A 202 -7.29 -17.18 1.34
N ASP A 203 -8.04 -16.34 2.04
CA ASP A 203 -9.28 -16.77 2.68
C ASP A 203 -10.27 -17.34 1.66
N ARG A 204 -11.16 -18.23 2.11
CA ARG A 204 -12.21 -18.84 1.30
C ARG A 204 -13.31 -17.83 0.96
N LEU A 205 -13.00 -16.84 0.11
CA LEU A 205 -13.86 -15.69 -0.14
C LEU A 205 -15.25 -16.06 -0.66
N GLU A 206 -15.38 -17.08 -1.51
CA GLU A 206 -16.69 -17.52 -2.00
C GLU A 206 -17.62 -17.91 -0.85
N LYS A 207 -17.11 -18.72 0.09
CA LYS A 207 -17.89 -19.19 1.24
C LYS A 207 -18.17 -18.06 2.23
N LEU A 208 -17.15 -17.24 2.54
CA LEU A 208 -17.32 -16.06 3.40
C LEU A 208 -18.33 -15.08 2.80
N ALA A 209 -18.28 -14.83 1.49
CA ALA A 209 -19.20 -13.94 0.80
C ALA A 209 -20.63 -14.48 0.82
N THR A 210 -20.84 -15.78 0.60
CA THR A 210 -22.18 -16.40 0.73
C THR A 210 -22.70 -16.28 2.16
N MET A 211 -21.86 -16.49 3.19
CA MET A 211 -22.26 -16.31 4.59
C MET A 211 -22.60 -14.85 4.90
N CYS A 212 -21.78 -13.90 4.46
CA CYS A 212 -22.02 -12.47 4.61
C CYS A 212 -23.34 -12.03 3.95
N ALA A 213 -23.67 -12.59 2.79
CA ALA A 213 -24.96 -12.39 2.15
C ALA A 213 -26.11 -12.99 2.97
N LYS A 214 -25.97 -14.22 3.46
CA LYS A 214 -26.98 -14.94 4.26
C LYS A 214 -27.33 -14.19 5.55
N TYR A 215 -26.34 -13.69 6.27
CA TYR A 215 -26.54 -13.01 7.56
C TYR A 215 -26.70 -11.49 7.45
N ASP A 216 -26.70 -10.93 6.22
CA ASP A 216 -26.69 -9.47 5.98
C ASP A 216 -25.58 -8.73 6.74
N ILE A 217 -24.37 -9.31 6.70
CA ILE A 217 -23.16 -8.73 7.31
C ILE A 217 -22.27 -8.19 6.19
N PRO A 218 -21.79 -6.94 6.27
CA PRO A 218 -20.84 -6.41 5.31
C PRO A 218 -19.53 -7.20 5.26
N HIS A 219 -18.90 -7.25 4.09
CA HIS A 219 -17.66 -7.97 3.86
C HIS A 219 -16.59 -7.06 3.25
N VAL A 220 -15.50 -6.85 3.99
CA VAL A 220 -14.35 -6.05 3.58
C VAL A 220 -13.15 -6.96 3.38
N VAL A 221 -12.56 -6.94 2.19
CA VAL A 221 -11.43 -7.79 1.83
C VAL A 221 -10.12 -6.99 1.84
N ASN A 222 -9.17 -7.40 2.67
CA ASN A 222 -7.79 -6.94 2.60
C ASN A 222 -7.07 -7.65 1.44
N ASN A 223 -6.91 -6.94 0.33
CA ASN A 223 -6.25 -7.39 -0.90
C ASN A 223 -4.93 -6.64 -1.13
N ALA A 224 -4.19 -6.38 -0.04
CA ALA A 224 -3.01 -5.51 -0.01
C ALA A 224 -2.08 -5.64 -1.22
N TYR A 225 -1.67 -6.85 -1.59
CA TYR A 225 -0.77 -7.12 -2.72
C TYR A 225 -1.32 -8.20 -3.65
N GLY A 226 -2.64 -8.30 -3.75
CA GLY A 226 -3.29 -9.33 -4.56
C GLY A 226 -3.62 -8.92 -5.99
N VAL A 227 -3.50 -7.64 -6.38
CA VAL A 227 -3.75 -7.20 -7.79
C VAL A 227 -2.79 -7.90 -8.75
N GLN A 228 -1.53 -8.05 -8.34
CA GLN A 228 -0.52 -8.76 -9.11
C GLN A 228 -0.75 -10.30 -9.23
N SER A 229 -1.76 -10.83 -8.54
CA SER A 229 -2.10 -12.26 -8.55
C SER A 229 -3.49 -12.49 -9.15
N SER A 230 -3.51 -13.03 -10.38
CA SER A 230 -4.78 -13.38 -11.04
C SER A 230 -5.61 -14.37 -10.22
N LYS A 231 -4.99 -15.23 -9.40
CA LYS A 231 -5.72 -16.12 -8.47
C LYS A 231 -6.46 -15.33 -7.39
N CYS A 232 -5.83 -14.34 -6.78
CA CYS A 232 -6.46 -13.49 -5.76
C CYS A 232 -7.59 -12.64 -6.36
N MET A 233 -7.34 -12.03 -7.53
CA MET A 233 -8.33 -11.21 -8.22
C MET A 233 -9.53 -12.05 -8.69
N HIS A 234 -9.29 -13.24 -9.25
CA HIS A 234 -10.39 -14.14 -9.62
C HIS A 234 -11.19 -14.61 -8.39
N LEU A 235 -10.54 -14.86 -7.26
CA LEU A 235 -11.22 -15.23 -6.02
C LEU A 235 -12.14 -14.12 -5.50
N ILE A 236 -11.74 -12.85 -5.61
CA ILE A 236 -12.60 -11.70 -5.33
C ILE A 236 -13.78 -11.65 -6.30
N GLN A 237 -13.52 -11.83 -7.59
CA GLN A 237 -14.57 -11.87 -8.63
C GLN A 237 -15.58 -13.00 -8.37
N GLN A 238 -15.13 -14.19 -7.97
CA GLN A 238 -16.02 -15.29 -7.63
C GLN A 238 -16.82 -15.02 -6.37
N GLY A 239 -16.17 -14.51 -5.31
CA GLY A 239 -16.87 -14.14 -4.07
C GLY A 239 -17.98 -13.12 -4.29
N ALA A 240 -17.73 -12.09 -5.10
CA ALA A 240 -18.74 -11.10 -5.47
C ALA A 240 -19.88 -11.67 -6.34
N ARG A 241 -19.60 -12.73 -7.13
CA ARG A 241 -20.61 -13.39 -7.97
C ARG A 241 -21.57 -14.26 -7.16
N VAL A 242 -21.07 -14.95 -6.13
CA VAL A 242 -21.85 -15.96 -5.38
C VAL A 242 -22.35 -15.46 -4.02
N GLY A 243 -22.01 -14.22 -3.64
CA GLY A 243 -22.33 -13.68 -2.33
C GLY A 243 -22.07 -12.18 -2.24
N ARG A 244 -21.66 -11.72 -1.06
CA ARG A 244 -21.46 -10.31 -0.74
C ARG A 244 -19.99 -9.96 -0.54
N ILE A 245 -19.54 -8.92 -1.25
CA ILE A 245 -18.30 -8.17 -0.99
C ILE A 245 -18.65 -6.69 -1.12
N ASP A 246 -18.49 -5.92 -0.04
CA ASP A 246 -18.82 -4.49 -0.01
C ASP A 246 -17.62 -3.66 -0.48
N ALA A 247 -16.41 -4.00 -0.02
CA ALA A 247 -15.17 -3.36 -0.49
C ALA A 247 -13.98 -4.31 -0.47
N PHE A 248 -13.00 -4.05 -1.33
CA PHE A 248 -11.68 -4.66 -1.28
C PHE A 248 -10.60 -3.58 -1.43
N VAL A 249 -9.52 -3.71 -0.64
CA VAL A 249 -8.51 -2.65 -0.49
C VAL A 249 -7.13 -3.15 -0.87
N GLN A 250 -6.40 -2.39 -1.67
CA GLN A 250 -5.09 -2.77 -2.24
C GLN A 250 -4.06 -1.68 -2.02
N SER A 251 -2.78 -2.02 -1.82
CA SER A 251 -1.70 -1.02 -1.72
C SER A 251 -1.20 -0.64 -3.12
N LEU A 252 -0.81 0.62 -3.30
CA LEU A 252 -0.24 1.06 -4.58
C LEU A 252 1.20 0.56 -4.75
N ASP A 253 2.04 0.73 -3.74
CA ASP A 253 3.45 0.38 -3.78
C ASP A 253 3.68 -1.09 -4.17
N LYS A 254 2.89 -2.00 -3.57
CA LYS A 254 3.05 -3.44 -3.78
C LYS A 254 2.53 -3.94 -5.12
N ASN A 255 1.64 -3.20 -5.77
CA ASN A 255 0.99 -3.65 -7.01
C ASN A 255 1.38 -2.84 -8.24
N PHE A 256 1.94 -1.64 -8.06
CA PHE A 256 2.23 -0.69 -9.14
C PHE A 256 3.63 -0.05 -9.04
N MET A 257 4.53 -0.56 -8.19
CA MET A 257 5.93 -0.13 -8.12
C MET A 257 6.11 1.38 -7.89
N VAL A 258 5.26 1.95 -7.05
CA VAL A 258 5.31 3.37 -6.63
C VAL A 258 5.76 3.48 -5.17
N PRO A 259 6.13 4.67 -4.69
CA PRO A 259 6.44 4.87 -3.28
C PRO A 259 5.31 4.45 -2.34
N VAL A 260 5.69 4.01 -1.14
CA VAL A 260 4.74 3.68 -0.06
C VAL A 260 3.92 4.90 0.31
N GLY A 261 2.62 4.73 0.53
CA GLY A 261 1.75 5.78 1.06
C GLY A 261 0.39 5.91 0.38
N GLY A 262 0.12 5.12 -0.67
CA GLY A 262 -1.18 5.10 -1.32
C GLY A 262 -1.82 3.72 -1.36
N ALA A 263 -3.14 3.72 -1.50
CA ALA A 263 -3.94 2.52 -1.67
C ALA A 263 -5.11 2.77 -2.62
N ILE A 264 -5.81 1.71 -2.98
CA ILE A 264 -7.04 1.73 -3.77
C ILE A 264 -8.13 1.13 -2.88
N ILE A 265 -9.30 1.75 -2.90
CA ILE A 265 -10.53 1.19 -2.36
C ILE A 265 -11.45 0.95 -3.54
N ALA A 266 -11.92 -0.28 -3.69
CA ALA A 266 -12.76 -0.70 -4.80
C ALA A 266 -13.93 -1.55 -4.31
N GLY A 267 -15.00 -1.61 -5.09
CA GLY A 267 -16.16 -2.43 -4.77
C GLY A 267 -17.15 -2.58 -5.92
N PHE A 268 -18.23 -3.28 -5.63
CA PHE A 268 -19.26 -3.67 -6.60
C PHE A 268 -20.53 -2.80 -6.49
N ASN A 269 -20.66 -2.03 -5.42
CA ASN A 269 -21.74 -1.07 -5.22
C ASN A 269 -21.17 0.36 -5.30
N GLU A 270 -21.53 1.09 -6.35
CA GLU A 270 -20.97 2.41 -6.61
C GLU A 270 -21.33 3.43 -5.52
N SER A 271 -22.58 3.44 -5.04
CA SER A 271 -23.00 4.39 -4.00
C SER A 271 -22.24 4.18 -2.69
N PHE A 272 -22.04 2.93 -2.28
CA PHE A 272 -21.23 2.61 -1.11
C PHE A 272 -19.78 3.07 -1.28
N ILE A 273 -19.15 2.84 -2.45
CA ILE A 273 -17.77 3.27 -2.68
C ILE A 273 -17.65 4.80 -2.68
N GLN A 274 -18.64 5.52 -3.23
CA GLN A 274 -18.68 6.98 -3.19
C GLN A 274 -18.78 7.53 -1.76
N GLU A 275 -19.51 6.86 -0.87
CA GLU A 275 -19.61 7.25 0.54
C GLU A 275 -18.29 7.15 1.32
N ILE A 276 -17.38 6.24 0.93
CA ILE A 276 -16.07 6.06 1.60
C ILE A 276 -15.09 7.19 1.24
N THR A 277 -15.34 7.97 0.19
CA THR A 277 -14.31 8.81 -0.44
C THR A 277 -13.68 9.87 0.49
N SER A 278 -12.39 9.69 0.82
CA SER A 278 -11.56 10.72 1.45
C SER A 278 -10.09 10.66 0.98
N ALA A 279 -9.67 11.66 0.21
CA ALA A 279 -8.30 11.97 -0.28
C ALA A 279 -7.73 11.11 -1.44
N SER A 280 -6.67 11.58 -2.17
CA SER A 280 -5.89 10.78 -3.16
C SER A 280 -4.40 11.19 -3.33
N PRO A 281 -3.46 10.25 -3.61
CA PRO A 281 -2.13 10.40 -4.18
C PRO A 281 -2.18 9.95 -5.66
N PHE A 282 -2.47 10.88 -6.56
CA PHE A 282 -2.87 10.51 -7.92
C PHE A 282 -1.69 10.43 -8.89
N LEU A 283 -0.61 11.17 -8.64
CA LEU A 283 0.39 11.45 -9.66
C LEU A 283 1.30 10.25 -9.97
N ASP A 284 1.83 9.59 -8.94
CA ASP A 284 2.82 8.51 -9.12
C ASP A 284 2.21 7.31 -9.87
N VAL A 285 1.02 6.85 -9.44
CA VAL A 285 0.35 5.71 -10.09
C VAL A 285 -0.09 6.06 -11.52
N LEU A 286 -0.55 7.28 -11.77
CA LEU A 286 -0.92 7.70 -13.12
C LEU A 286 0.30 7.71 -14.05
N ILE A 287 1.43 8.29 -13.62
CA ILE A 287 2.67 8.31 -14.41
C ILE A 287 3.14 6.89 -14.71
N THR A 288 3.17 6.01 -13.70
CA THR A 288 3.61 4.62 -13.87
C THR A 288 2.70 3.86 -14.83
N LEU A 289 1.38 3.96 -14.69
CA LEU A 289 0.44 3.25 -15.57
C LEU A 289 0.45 3.78 -17.00
N LEU A 290 0.61 5.09 -17.21
CA LEU A 290 0.74 5.66 -18.54
C LEU A 290 2.07 5.30 -19.20
N THR A 291 3.14 5.12 -18.43
CA THR A 291 4.46 4.72 -18.93
C THR A 291 4.50 3.23 -19.28
N LEU A 292 3.94 2.37 -18.43
CA LEU A 292 3.88 0.93 -18.69
C LEU A 292 2.87 0.60 -19.80
N GLY A 293 1.72 1.27 -19.79
CA GLY A 293 0.54 0.85 -20.52
C GLY A 293 0.01 -0.53 -20.07
N ALA A 294 -1.15 -0.90 -20.60
CA ALA A 294 -1.77 -2.19 -20.28
C ALA A 294 -0.89 -3.39 -20.72
N SER A 295 -0.15 -3.27 -21.83
CA SER A 295 0.77 -4.31 -22.31
C SER A 295 1.97 -4.48 -21.38
N GLY A 296 2.60 -3.38 -20.95
CA GLY A 296 3.70 -3.42 -20.00
C GLY A 296 3.28 -4.00 -18.65
N TYR A 297 2.11 -3.62 -18.14
CA TYR A 297 1.59 -4.19 -16.90
C TYR A 297 1.30 -5.70 -17.04
N ARG A 298 0.65 -6.14 -18.12
CA ARG A 298 0.45 -7.59 -18.40
C ARG A 298 1.76 -8.36 -18.47
N LYS A 299 2.80 -7.76 -19.07
CA LYS A 299 4.14 -8.35 -19.13
C LYS A 299 4.70 -8.58 -17.73
N LEU A 300 4.67 -7.57 -16.84
CA LEU A 300 5.09 -7.72 -15.44
C LEU A 300 4.32 -8.82 -14.71
N LEU A 301 3.00 -8.90 -14.90
CA LEU A 301 2.17 -9.97 -14.32
C LEU A 301 2.57 -11.37 -14.83
N SER A 302 2.96 -11.47 -16.11
CA SER A 302 3.39 -12.72 -16.72
C SER A 302 4.77 -13.15 -16.20
N GLU A 303 5.72 -12.22 -16.06
CA GLU A 303 7.08 -12.46 -15.56
C GLU A 303 7.09 -12.85 -14.07
N ARG A 304 6.14 -12.35 -13.29
CA ARG A 304 5.97 -12.73 -11.88
C ARG A 304 5.66 -14.22 -11.70
N LYS A 305 4.97 -14.86 -12.66
CA LYS A 305 4.54 -16.27 -12.51
C LYS A 305 5.73 -17.25 -12.51
N PRO A 306 6.66 -17.22 -13.49
CA PRO A 306 7.89 -18.01 -13.42
C PRO A 306 8.80 -17.62 -12.26
N GLY A 307 8.85 -16.34 -11.88
CA GLY A 307 9.61 -15.91 -10.69
C GLY A 307 9.11 -16.53 -9.38
N PHE A 308 7.85 -16.99 -9.33
CA PHE A 308 7.29 -17.76 -8.22
C PHE A 308 7.69 -19.25 -8.27
N GLU A 309 7.99 -19.79 -9.45
CA GLU A 309 8.49 -21.15 -9.62
C GLU A 309 9.92 -21.31 -9.08
N LEU A 310 10.64 -20.25 -8.72
CA LEU A 310 11.89 -20.33 -7.94
C LEU A 310 11.72 -21.06 -6.59
N GLY A 311 10.49 -21.23 -6.09
CA GLY A 311 10.22 -22.17 -5.01
C GLY A 311 10.78 -23.57 -5.29
N THR A 312 10.77 -24.02 -6.55
CA THR A 312 11.38 -25.29 -6.99
C THR A 312 12.90 -25.32 -6.87
N VAL A 313 13.57 -24.16 -6.85
CA VAL A 313 15.02 -24.03 -6.60
C VAL A 313 15.31 -24.02 -5.09
N VAL A 314 14.37 -23.55 -4.27
CA VAL A 314 14.49 -23.54 -2.80
C VAL A 314 14.17 -24.91 -2.19
N THR A 315 13.25 -25.70 -2.79
CA THR A 315 12.90 -27.05 -2.31
C THR A 315 14.11 -27.99 -2.12
N PRO A 316 15.10 -28.06 -3.02
CA PRO A 316 16.31 -28.87 -2.80
C PRO A 316 17.27 -28.30 -1.73
N LEU A 317 17.13 -27.03 -1.33
CA LEU A 317 17.96 -26.41 -0.29
C LEU A 317 17.33 -26.53 1.12
N ALA A 318 16.02 -26.75 1.22
CA ALA A 318 15.30 -26.84 2.48
C ALA A 318 15.83 -27.93 3.45
N PRO A 319 16.22 -29.16 3.00
CA PRO A 319 16.78 -30.17 3.90
C PRO A 319 18.11 -29.73 4.53
N ARG A 320 18.89 -28.88 3.85
CA ARG A 320 20.18 -28.38 4.35
C ARG A 320 20.02 -27.32 5.44
N CYS A 321 18.96 -26.50 5.39
CA CYS A 321 18.65 -25.53 6.44
C CYS A 321 18.07 -26.21 7.70
N ILE A 322 17.23 -27.25 7.55
CA ILE A 322 16.66 -27.98 8.69
C ILE A 322 17.75 -28.73 9.49
N ALA A 323 18.81 -29.18 8.82
CA ALA A 323 19.97 -29.79 9.48
C ALA A 323 20.77 -28.80 10.34
N LEU A 324 20.84 -27.52 9.93
CA LEU A 324 21.51 -26.46 10.69
C LEU A 324 20.69 -26.00 11.91
N ASP A 325 19.37 -25.94 11.79
CA ASP A 325 18.48 -25.54 12.90
C ASP A 325 18.44 -26.57 14.04
N ARG A 326 18.62 -27.86 13.72
CA ARG A 326 18.78 -28.92 14.74
C ARG A 326 20.12 -28.86 15.48
N CYS A 327 21.15 -28.24 14.90
CA CYS A 327 22.41 -27.96 15.61
C CYS A 327 22.28 -26.71 16.50
N ALA A 328 21.62 -25.65 16.03
CA ALA A 328 21.47 -24.39 16.77
C ALA A 328 20.53 -24.48 17.99
N SER A 329 19.52 -25.37 17.94
CA SER A 329 18.54 -25.56 19.01
C SER A 329 19.06 -26.32 20.24
N ARG A 330 20.32 -26.79 20.25
CA ARG A 330 20.94 -27.42 21.43
C ARG A 330 21.71 -26.44 22.34
N GLU A 331 22.00 -25.21 21.90
CA GLU A 331 22.85 -24.29 22.69
C GLU A 331 22.17 -23.00 23.18
N TYR A 332 20.99 -22.62 22.67
CA TYR A 332 20.30 -21.41 23.15
C TYR A 332 19.22 -21.70 24.19
N SER A 333 19.63 -22.26 25.33
CA SER A 333 18.92 -22.08 26.59
C SER A 333 19.73 -21.11 27.45
N LYS A 334 19.17 -19.92 27.65
CA LYS A 334 19.59 -18.80 28.52
C LYS A 334 20.12 -17.56 27.76
N HIS A 335 19.45 -16.45 28.02
CA HIS A 335 19.77 -15.04 27.73
C HIS A 335 19.07 -14.42 26.50
N ALA A 336 17.98 -13.71 26.81
CA ALA A 336 17.38 -12.69 25.97
C ALA A 336 18.28 -11.45 25.94
N ILE A 337 18.68 -10.98 24.74
CA ILE A 337 19.32 -9.66 24.57
C ILE A 337 18.78 -8.99 23.30
N TYR A 338 18.10 -7.85 23.51
CA TYR A 338 17.76 -6.83 22.52
C TYR A 338 19.04 -6.32 21.83
N CYS A 339 19.05 -6.09 20.51
CA CYS A 339 20.18 -5.42 19.86
C CYS A 339 19.76 -4.30 18.90
N THR A 340 20.13 -3.09 19.31
CA THR A 340 20.16 -1.80 18.63
C THR A 340 21.32 -1.69 17.61
N ILE A 341 21.13 -0.91 16.55
CA ILE A 341 22.08 -0.65 15.46
C ILE A 341 23.14 0.40 15.86
N PRO A 342 24.42 0.27 15.42
CA PRO A 342 25.28 1.44 15.22
C PRO A 342 25.82 1.59 13.77
N ARG A 343 26.08 2.87 13.43
CA ARG A 343 26.57 3.40 12.14
C ARG A 343 28.12 3.35 12.03
N HIS A 344 28.58 3.41 10.77
CA HIS A 344 29.87 3.92 10.25
C HIS A 344 31.06 2.96 9.93
N SER A 345 31.35 2.91 8.62
CA SER A 345 32.66 3.08 7.91
C SER A 345 33.85 2.12 8.11
N LYS A 346 34.29 1.45 7.02
CA LYS A 346 35.51 1.70 6.20
C LYS A 346 35.89 0.46 5.36
N ALA A 347 36.53 0.69 4.22
CA ALA A 347 36.99 -0.28 3.21
C ALA A 347 38.31 -0.97 3.58
N ILE A 348 38.49 -2.25 3.20
CA ILE A 348 39.78 -2.94 3.01
C ILE A 348 39.64 -3.99 1.88
N ASP A 349 40.49 -3.89 0.86
CA ASP A 349 40.84 -4.94 -0.12
C ASP A 349 41.83 -5.94 0.51
N VAL A 350 41.79 -7.22 0.10
CA VAL A 350 42.94 -8.04 -0.35
C VAL A 350 42.54 -9.52 -0.48
N GLU A 351 42.98 -10.10 -1.59
CA GLU A 351 42.93 -11.50 -2.02
C GLU A 351 43.63 -12.49 -1.07
N ASN A 352 43.21 -13.76 -1.15
CA ASN A 352 43.85 -14.98 -0.65
C ASN A 352 43.98 -15.15 0.88
N GLN A 353 43.00 -15.84 1.50
CA GLN A 353 43.30 -16.94 2.41
C GLN A 353 42.09 -17.86 2.67
N THR A 354 42.41 -19.15 2.70
CA THR A 354 41.59 -20.34 2.94
C THR A 354 40.76 -20.31 4.23
N CYS A 355 39.54 -20.84 4.13
CA CYS A 355 38.52 -20.96 5.17
C CYS A 355 39.02 -21.45 6.54
N LYS A 356 38.76 -20.66 7.59
CA LYS A 356 38.61 -21.11 8.98
C LYS A 356 37.64 -20.18 9.71
N GLY A 357 36.63 -20.78 10.35
CA GLY A 357 35.95 -20.22 11.53
C GLY A 357 34.83 -19.21 11.26
N ASP A 358 33.74 -19.42 11.98
CA ASP A 358 32.51 -18.64 11.99
C ASP A 358 32.69 -17.13 12.15
N GLU A 359 31.91 -16.36 11.39
CA GLU A 359 31.00 -15.29 11.84
C GLU A 359 30.47 -14.51 10.61
N ASN A 360 29.18 -14.14 10.65
CA ASN A 360 28.40 -13.37 9.65
C ASN A 360 27.86 -14.12 8.42
N CYS A 361 26.75 -14.84 8.61
CA CYS A 361 25.77 -15.09 7.55
C CYS A 361 24.45 -14.37 7.87
N SER A 362 24.41 -13.06 7.66
CA SER A 362 23.15 -12.31 7.62
C SER A 362 22.52 -12.44 6.23
N CYS A 363 21.65 -13.43 6.04
CA CYS A 363 20.77 -13.48 4.87
C CYS A 363 19.61 -12.48 5.03
N LEU A 364 19.93 -11.19 4.88
CA LEU A 364 18.95 -10.15 4.56
C LEU A 364 18.72 -10.19 3.05
N LEU A 365 17.69 -10.93 2.62
CA LEU A 365 17.11 -10.81 1.28
C LEU A 365 16.37 -9.46 1.19
N TYR A 366 17.14 -8.38 1.08
CA TYR A 366 16.66 -7.14 0.50
C TYR A 366 16.55 -7.37 -1.00
N TRP A 367 15.31 -7.53 -1.47
CA TRP A 367 14.99 -7.43 -2.89
C TRP A 367 15.26 -5.99 -3.31
N LYS A 368 16.45 -5.75 -3.88
CA LYS A 368 16.69 -4.60 -4.76
C LYS A 368 15.87 -4.86 -6.03
N PHE A 369 14.86 -4.02 -6.25
CA PHE A 369 14.37 -3.72 -7.60
C PHE A 369 15.14 -2.53 -8.15
#